data_AF-A0A2G6P6W5-F1
#
_entry.id   AF-A0A2G6P6W5-F1
#
_cell.length_a   1.000
_cell.length_b   1.000
_cell.length_c   1.000
_cell.angle_alpha   90.00
_cell.angle_beta   90.00
_cell.angle_gamma   90.00
#
_symmetry.space_group_name_H-M   'P 1'
#
loop_
_entity.id
_entity.type
_entity.pdbx_description
1 polymer ?
#
loop_
_entity_poly.entity_id
_entity_poly.type
_entity_poly.pdbx_seq_one_letter_code
_entity_poly.pdbx_strand_id
1 'polypeptide(L)'
;MRLVVRILLVLLILIILVGAAFFLFRRPADAAFGSAVALCPGPDLYGYTCTGGDGFAAIDATNDTGLYADDGIVSLDLPFVFTYYGTEYTELQASSNGNIQFGNNNAWFDNLCLADGPAPNMGDMIAPYWDDFDLTFTGFLETEIVGEEPNRIFVVEWDSVSLYEGDAEDVVTFSVQLFEGSNNILFMYEDVGMVNDGNGRSATIGMQSEAQGTALQYSCNQASVSDHDRLHIPHPENANADLGRENVLYRPQEMTNMNAKGDIADLITMLERHGPPIMEAMQRQWLNQQPQRMSEWIWLEDDNGRSHLILLWRGTQERPDLSQLILLSPDNSGGMALQFSHHFASRAHPFAQIELIDAADVTADGLVDVLLKDASNGRAYLFTTHDNAPTLHTLPQTCTGHAIIQDGNIIRSGCTTTNRLTTTWDGTQFMPQNN
;
A
#
# COMPACT_ATOMS: atom_id res chain seq x y z
N MET A 1 -32.69 47.10 -53.22
CA MET A 1 -32.96 46.93 -51.78
C MET A 1 -33.72 45.63 -51.46
N ARG A 2 -34.88 45.35 -52.07
CA ARG A 2 -35.69 44.13 -51.77
C ARG A 2 -35.02 42.78 -52.11
N LEU A 3 -34.13 42.73 -53.11
CA LEU A 3 -33.43 41.49 -53.50
C LEU A 3 -32.32 41.11 -52.49
N VAL A 4 -31.57 42.11 -52.01
CA VAL A 4 -30.48 41.92 -51.04
C VAL A 4 -31.01 41.45 -49.69
N VAL A 5 -32.15 42.00 -49.24
CA VAL A 5 -32.81 41.56 -48.00
C VAL A 5 -33.31 40.12 -48.10
N ARG A 6 -33.82 39.69 -49.27
CA ARG A 6 -34.23 38.29 -49.49
C ARG A 6 -33.06 37.32 -49.48
N ILE A 7 -31.92 37.70 -50.07
CA ILE A 7 -30.71 36.87 -50.08
C ILE A 7 -30.15 36.72 -48.66
N LEU A 8 -30.10 37.81 -47.88
CA LEU A 8 -29.66 37.77 -46.48
C LEU A 8 -30.57 36.92 -45.59
N LEU A 9 -31.89 36.97 -45.80
CA LEU A 9 -32.84 36.17 -45.02
C LEU A 9 -32.70 34.66 -45.33
N VAL A 10 -32.49 34.31 -46.60
CA VAL A 10 -32.25 32.92 -47.01
C VAL A 10 -30.93 32.40 -46.44
N LEU A 11 -29.87 33.20 -46.46
CA LEU A 11 -28.58 32.87 -45.84
C LEU A 11 -28.71 32.66 -44.33
N LEU A 12 -29.46 33.52 -43.64
CA LEU A 12 -29.68 33.39 -42.20
C LEU A 12 -30.43 32.09 -41.86
N ILE A 13 -31.48 31.76 -42.61
CA ILE A 13 -32.23 30.51 -42.45
C ILE A 13 -31.33 29.31 -42.73
N LEU A 14 -30.48 29.39 -43.75
CA LEU A 14 -29.54 28.31 -44.07
C LEU A 14 -28.51 28.11 -42.96
N ILE A 15 -27.99 29.18 -42.37
CA ILE A 15 -27.04 29.13 -41.24
C ILE A 15 -27.72 28.52 -40.00
N ILE A 16 -28.96 28.90 -39.71
CA ILE A 16 -29.72 28.34 -38.58
C ILE A 16 -30.01 26.86 -38.81
N LEU A 17 -30.38 26.45 -40.03
CA LEU A 17 -30.61 25.04 -40.37
C LEU A 17 -29.33 24.22 -40.29
N VAL A 18 -28.19 24.74 -40.77
CA VAL A 18 -26.89 24.08 -40.65
C VAL A 18 -26.43 23.98 -39.19
N GLY A 19 -26.65 25.03 -38.39
CA GLY A 19 -26.37 25.02 -36.95
C GLY A 19 -27.26 24.03 -36.20
N ALA A 20 -28.56 24.01 -36.47
CA ALA A 20 -29.49 23.06 -35.86
C ALA A 20 -29.19 21.61 -36.27
N ALA A 21 -28.83 21.38 -37.53
CA ALA A 21 -28.35 20.07 -37.99
C ALA A 21 -27.05 19.67 -37.30
N PHE A 22 -26.12 20.60 -37.05
CA PHE A 22 -24.89 20.32 -36.29
C PHE A 22 -25.18 19.93 -34.83
N PHE A 23 -26.24 20.44 -34.21
CA PHE A 23 -26.65 20.06 -32.85
C PHE A 23 -27.54 18.81 -32.80
N LEU A 24 -28.41 18.58 -33.79
CA LEU A 24 -29.28 17.40 -33.88
C LEU A 24 -28.54 16.15 -34.40
N PHE A 25 -27.51 16.34 -35.23
CA PHE A 25 -26.61 15.26 -35.71
C PHE A 25 -25.24 15.28 -35.03
N ARG A 26 -25.03 16.14 -34.01
CA ARG A 26 -24.00 15.86 -33.01
C ARG A 26 -24.47 14.60 -32.31
N ARG A 27 -23.94 13.46 -32.74
CA ARG A 27 -23.84 12.32 -31.83
C ARG A 27 -23.18 12.86 -30.56
N PRO A 28 -23.65 12.51 -29.35
CA PRO A 28 -22.76 12.63 -28.20
C PRO A 28 -21.44 12.01 -28.66
N ALA A 29 -20.35 12.73 -28.44
CA ALA A 29 -19.05 12.07 -28.50
C ALA A 29 -19.03 11.16 -27.28
N ASP A 30 -19.77 10.05 -27.36
CA ASP A 30 -19.35 8.84 -26.71
C ASP A 30 -17.94 8.67 -27.24
N ALA A 31 -16.99 8.80 -26.33
CA ALA A 31 -15.63 8.54 -26.64
C ALA A 31 -15.62 7.06 -27.08
N ALA A 32 -15.71 6.83 -28.39
CA ALA A 32 -15.36 5.58 -29.03
C ALA A 32 -13.82 5.47 -28.99
N PHE A 33 -13.27 5.59 -27.79
CA PHE A 33 -12.21 4.69 -27.43
C PHE A 33 -12.93 3.34 -27.38
N GLY A 34 -12.57 2.41 -28.27
CA GLY A 34 -12.82 1.00 -27.93
C GLY A 34 -12.25 0.73 -26.53
N SER A 35 -12.67 -0.36 -25.87
CA SER A 35 -12.15 -0.78 -24.56
C SER A 35 -10.68 -0.38 -24.48
N ALA A 36 -10.33 0.44 -23.49
CA ALA A 36 -8.95 0.88 -23.32
C ALA A 36 -8.12 -0.41 -23.43
N VAL A 37 -7.26 -0.51 -24.44
CA VAL A 37 -6.47 -1.73 -24.63
C VAL A 37 -5.55 -1.75 -23.42
N ALA A 38 -5.98 -2.46 -22.39
CA ALA A 38 -5.21 -2.70 -21.19
C ALA A 38 -4.04 -3.54 -21.67
N LEU A 39 -2.91 -2.87 -21.90
CA LEU A 39 -1.66 -3.52 -22.18
C LEU A 39 -1.34 -4.34 -20.94
N CYS A 40 -1.23 -5.67 -21.11
CA CYS A 40 -0.91 -6.56 -20.03
C CYS A 40 0.31 -6.00 -19.25
N PRO A 41 0.16 -5.71 -17.94
CA PRO A 41 1.18 -5.04 -17.17
C PRO A 41 2.38 -5.96 -16.92
N GLY A 42 3.52 -5.34 -16.60
CA GLY A 42 4.68 -5.99 -16.02
C GLY A 42 5.99 -5.87 -16.83
N PRO A 43 7.08 -6.48 -16.34
CA PRO A 43 7.14 -7.18 -15.05
C PRO A 43 6.97 -6.23 -13.86
N ASP A 44 6.32 -6.69 -12.80
CA ASP A 44 6.40 -6.01 -11.50
C ASP A 44 7.81 -6.17 -10.88
N LEU A 45 8.01 -5.65 -9.67
CA LEU A 45 9.35 -5.66 -9.05
C LEU A 45 9.82 -7.06 -8.63
N TYR A 46 8.91 -8.03 -8.47
CA TYR A 46 9.23 -9.42 -8.21
C TYR A 46 9.50 -10.20 -9.50
N GLY A 47 8.81 -9.84 -10.59
CA GLY A 47 8.98 -10.41 -11.92
C GLY A 47 7.70 -10.93 -12.55
N TYR A 48 6.52 -10.78 -11.91
CA TYR A 48 5.26 -11.21 -12.50
C TYR A 48 4.92 -10.33 -13.70
N THR A 49 4.55 -10.99 -14.80
CA THR A 49 4.03 -10.35 -16.01
C THR A 49 2.62 -10.84 -16.26
N CYS A 50 1.94 -10.18 -17.19
CA CYS A 50 0.64 -10.60 -17.64
C CYS A 50 0.63 -10.81 -19.17
N THR A 51 -0.18 -11.75 -19.65
CA THR A 51 -0.42 -12.02 -21.07
C THR A 51 -1.86 -12.49 -21.30
N GLY A 52 -2.31 -12.53 -22.55
CA GLY A 52 -3.62 -13.12 -22.89
C GLY A 52 -3.64 -14.63 -22.64
N GLY A 53 -4.76 -15.13 -22.09
CA GLY A 53 -4.93 -16.52 -21.66
C GLY A 53 -5.65 -17.44 -22.65
N ASP A 54 -5.72 -17.11 -23.94
CA ASP A 54 -6.50 -17.84 -24.95
C ASP A 54 -6.15 -19.35 -25.05
N GLY A 55 -4.93 -19.73 -24.65
CA GLY A 55 -4.46 -21.12 -24.64
C GLY A 55 -4.91 -21.97 -23.44
N PHE A 56 -5.53 -21.36 -22.43
CA PHE A 56 -6.01 -22.04 -21.23
C PHE A 56 -7.49 -22.40 -21.35
N ALA A 57 -7.99 -23.35 -20.54
CA ALA A 57 -9.41 -23.73 -20.55
C ALA A 57 -10.20 -22.90 -19.53
N ALA A 58 -11.45 -22.58 -19.85
CA ALA A 58 -12.44 -22.19 -18.84
C ALA A 58 -12.83 -23.45 -18.07
N ILE A 59 -12.91 -23.32 -16.74
CA ILE A 59 -13.28 -24.39 -15.82
C ILE A 59 -14.27 -23.76 -14.86
N ASP A 60 -15.53 -24.17 -14.97
CA ASP A 60 -16.59 -23.73 -14.08
C ASP A 60 -16.44 -24.45 -12.75
N ALA A 61 -16.67 -23.74 -11.66
CA ALA A 61 -16.76 -24.33 -10.34
C ALA A 61 -18.18 -24.82 -10.07
N THR A 62 -18.33 -25.75 -9.12
CA THR A 62 -19.66 -26.24 -8.72
C THR A 62 -19.79 -26.55 -7.22
N ASN A 63 -18.68 -26.49 -6.47
CA ASN A 63 -18.70 -26.77 -5.03
C ASN A 63 -18.86 -25.46 -4.26
N ASP A 64 -20.10 -25.17 -3.85
CA ASP A 64 -20.46 -24.04 -3.00
C ASP A 64 -19.69 -24.02 -1.67
N THR A 65 -19.07 -22.87 -1.37
CA THR A 65 -18.32 -22.64 -0.12
C THR A 65 -19.23 -22.40 1.09
N GLY A 66 -20.51 -22.09 0.86
CA GLY A 66 -21.49 -21.73 1.89
C GLY A 66 -21.35 -20.31 2.42
N LEU A 67 -20.59 -19.45 1.73
CA LEU A 67 -20.48 -18.03 2.07
C LEU A 67 -21.69 -17.27 1.51
N TYR A 68 -22.65 -16.94 2.38
CA TYR A 68 -23.83 -16.13 2.04
C TYR A 68 -23.83 -14.83 2.85
N ALA A 69 -22.85 -13.97 2.59
CA ALA A 69 -22.63 -12.75 3.33
C ALA A 69 -22.18 -11.61 2.42
N ASP A 70 -22.60 -10.41 2.78
CA ASP A 70 -21.96 -9.15 2.43
C ASP A 70 -20.76 -8.95 3.36
N ASP A 71 -19.65 -8.41 2.83
CA ASP A 71 -18.37 -8.28 3.53
C ASP A 71 -17.94 -9.59 4.22
N GLY A 72 -18.06 -10.70 3.49
CA GLY A 72 -17.81 -12.05 3.98
C GLY A 72 -16.42 -12.58 3.61
N ILE A 73 -15.83 -13.42 4.48
CA ILE A 73 -14.60 -14.17 4.18
C ILE A 73 -14.81 -15.64 4.54
N VAL A 74 -14.34 -16.55 3.68
CA VAL A 74 -14.25 -17.99 3.94
C VAL A 74 -12.80 -18.47 3.78
N SER A 75 -12.35 -19.38 4.66
CA SER A 75 -11.04 -20.01 4.54
C SER A 75 -11.13 -21.30 3.73
N LEU A 76 -10.24 -21.46 2.76
CA LEU A 76 -10.20 -22.61 1.84
C LEU A 76 -8.81 -23.26 1.90
N ASP A 77 -8.78 -24.58 2.13
CA ASP A 77 -7.54 -25.35 2.06
C ASP A 77 -7.09 -25.49 0.60
N LEU A 78 -5.81 -25.22 0.34
CA LEU A 78 -5.26 -25.46 -1.00
C LEU A 78 -4.98 -26.96 -1.17
N PRO A 79 -5.37 -27.55 -2.31
CA PRO A 79 -5.12 -28.98 -2.56
C PRO A 79 -3.64 -29.30 -2.78
N PHE A 80 -2.79 -28.29 -2.99
CA PHE A 80 -1.35 -28.36 -3.17
C PHE A 80 -0.69 -27.10 -2.58
N VAL A 81 0.62 -27.17 -2.33
CA VAL A 81 1.40 -25.99 -1.97
C VAL A 81 1.45 -25.05 -3.17
N PHE A 82 1.03 -23.80 -2.98
CA PHE A 82 1.08 -22.76 -4.01
C PHE A 82 2.14 -21.73 -3.64
N THR A 83 3.08 -21.47 -4.56
CA THR A 83 4.09 -20.42 -4.36
C THR A 83 3.60 -19.10 -4.96
N TYR A 84 3.45 -18.09 -4.12
CA TYR A 84 3.02 -16.75 -4.51
C TYR A 84 4.01 -15.72 -3.98
N TYR A 85 4.55 -14.88 -4.86
CA TYR A 85 5.66 -13.96 -4.53
C TYR A 85 6.82 -14.63 -3.76
N GLY A 86 7.08 -15.92 -3.99
CA GLY A 86 8.15 -16.66 -3.34
C GLY A 86 7.83 -17.16 -1.93
N THR A 87 6.61 -16.93 -1.44
CA THR A 87 6.08 -17.53 -0.21
C THR A 87 5.24 -18.76 -0.57
N GLU A 88 5.40 -19.85 0.18
CA GLU A 88 4.61 -21.06 0.03
C GLU A 88 3.35 -21.00 0.91
N TYR A 89 2.19 -21.26 0.32
CA TYR A 89 0.90 -21.27 0.99
C TYR A 89 0.20 -22.64 0.87
N THR A 90 -0.53 -23.01 1.91
CA THR A 90 -1.35 -24.23 1.97
C THR A 90 -2.83 -23.95 2.21
N GLU A 91 -3.19 -22.68 2.38
CA GLU A 91 -4.56 -22.20 2.56
C GLU A 91 -4.66 -20.80 1.95
N LEU A 92 -5.89 -20.38 1.65
CA LEU A 92 -6.22 -19.01 1.29
C LEU A 92 -7.54 -18.58 1.94
N GLN A 93 -7.80 -17.28 1.90
CA GLN A 93 -9.03 -16.67 2.35
C GLN A 93 -9.72 -16.04 1.14
N ALA A 94 -10.94 -16.48 0.82
CA ALA A 94 -11.73 -15.94 -0.29
C ALA A 94 -12.80 -14.97 0.25
N SER A 95 -12.90 -13.80 -0.36
CA SER A 95 -13.82 -12.73 0.00
C SER A 95 -15.07 -12.75 -0.86
N SER A 96 -16.22 -12.33 -0.31
CA SER A 96 -17.40 -11.99 -1.12
C SER A 96 -17.03 -10.95 -2.18
N ASN A 97 -16.15 -10.02 -1.82
CA ASN A 97 -15.69 -8.87 -2.62
C ASN A 97 -14.65 -9.25 -3.70
N GLY A 98 -14.78 -10.42 -4.33
CA GLY A 98 -14.08 -10.73 -5.59
C GLY A 98 -12.55 -10.84 -5.54
N ASN A 99 -11.99 -11.12 -4.36
CA ASN A 99 -10.56 -11.34 -4.16
C ASN A 99 -10.25 -12.55 -3.26
N ILE A 100 -9.06 -13.11 -3.44
CA ILE A 100 -8.45 -14.07 -2.51
C ILE A 100 -7.21 -13.46 -1.86
N GLN A 101 -6.98 -13.82 -0.61
CA GLN A 101 -5.86 -13.36 0.22
C GLN A 101 -5.10 -14.56 0.79
N PHE A 102 -3.81 -14.40 1.01
CA PHE A 102 -2.96 -15.40 1.63
C PHE A 102 -2.41 -14.89 2.96
N GLY A 103 -2.87 -15.47 4.07
CA GLY A 103 -2.45 -15.09 5.42
C GLY A 103 -3.14 -13.84 5.97
N ASN A 104 -4.12 -13.29 5.23
CA ASN A 104 -4.95 -12.15 5.60
C ASN A 104 -6.43 -12.49 5.40
N ASN A 105 -7.33 -11.84 6.13
CA ASN A 105 -8.76 -12.10 6.09
C ASN A 105 -9.60 -10.81 6.10
N ASN A 106 -9.17 -9.81 5.34
CA ASN A 106 -9.81 -8.50 5.33
C ASN A 106 -11.01 -8.49 4.37
N ALA A 107 -12.20 -8.25 4.92
CA ALA A 107 -13.44 -8.19 4.17
C ALA A 107 -13.69 -6.83 3.46
N TRP A 108 -12.75 -5.88 3.49
CA TRP A 108 -12.95 -4.53 2.97
C TRP A 108 -13.53 -4.47 1.54
N PHE A 109 -14.68 -3.83 1.38
CA PHE A 109 -15.40 -3.70 0.11
C PHE A 109 -14.81 -2.65 -0.84
N ASP A 110 -14.39 -1.49 -0.34
CA ASP A 110 -13.98 -0.36 -1.17
C ASP A 110 -12.65 -0.64 -1.87
N ASN A 111 -12.72 -0.90 -3.18
CA ASN A 111 -11.58 -1.32 -3.97
C ASN A 111 -10.57 -0.18 -4.19
N LEU A 112 -9.28 -0.52 -4.21
CA LEU A 112 -8.20 0.46 -4.34
C LEU A 112 -7.34 0.18 -5.57
N CYS A 113 -7.01 1.25 -6.31
CA CYS A 113 -6.02 1.15 -7.39
C CYS A 113 -4.64 0.79 -6.84
N LEU A 114 -4.01 -0.22 -7.45
CA LEU A 114 -2.70 -0.74 -7.07
C LEU A 114 -1.52 -0.07 -7.81
N ALA A 115 -1.80 0.93 -8.66
CA ALA A 115 -0.79 1.63 -9.46
C ALA A 115 0.25 2.36 -8.60
N ASP A 116 -0.15 2.84 -7.42
CA ASP A 116 0.72 3.56 -6.48
C ASP A 116 1.32 2.64 -5.40
N GLY A 117 0.97 1.35 -5.39
CA GLY A 117 1.46 0.35 -4.44
C GLY A 117 0.38 -0.66 -4.05
N PRO A 118 0.73 -1.69 -3.25
CA PRO A 118 -0.26 -2.63 -2.71
C PRO A 118 -1.36 -1.94 -1.90
N ALA A 119 -2.58 -2.43 -2.04
CA ALA A 119 -3.69 -2.08 -1.15
C ALA A 119 -3.36 -2.54 0.29
N PRO A 120 -3.53 -1.66 1.28
CA PRO A 120 -3.12 -1.95 2.64
C PRO A 120 -4.03 -2.94 3.36
N ASN A 121 -3.45 -3.76 4.23
CA ASN A 121 -4.11 -4.80 5.02
C ASN A 121 -4.74 -5.93 4.22
N MET A 122 -4.53 -5.98 2.90
CA MET A 122 -5.00 -7.07 2.04
C MET A 122 -3.97 -8.20 1.95
N GLY A 123 -2.73 -7.95 2.41
CA GLY A 123 -1.65 -8.93 2.39
C GLY A 123 -1.20 -9.28 0.98
N ASP A 124 -0.87 -10.55 0.81
CA ASP A 124 -0.68 -11.16 -0.49
C ASP A 124 -2.06 -11.46 -1.08
N MET A 125 -2.47 -10.71 -2.10
CA MET A 125 -3.83 -10.72 -2.64
C MET A 125 -3.84 -10.94 -4.14
N ILE A 126 -4.75 -11.79 -4.61
CA ILE A 126 -5.11 -11.94 -6.02
C ILE A 126 -6.55 -11.46 -6.18
N ALA A 127 -6.75 -10.45 -7.02
CA ALA A 127 -8.04 -9.79 -7.26
C ALA A 127 -8.41 -9.94 -8.74
N PRO A 128 -9.09 -11.04 -9.13
CA PRO A 128 -9.60 -11.16 -10.50
C PRO A 128 -10.66 -10.09 -10.82
N TYR A 129 -11.43 -9.66 -9.81
CA TYR A 129 -12.42 -8.58 -9.91
C TYR A 129 -12.79 -8.06 -8.50
N TRP A 130 -11.96 -7.24 -7.86
CA TRP A 130 -12.29 -6.70 -6.53
C TRP A 130 -13.24 -5.51 -6.63
N ASP A 131 -14.43 -5.67 -6.04
CA ASP A 131 -15.51 -4.69 -5.93
C ASP A 131 -16.41 -5.06 -4.72
N ASP A 132 -17.43 -4.25 -4.45
CA ASP A 132 -18.38 -4.41 -3.32
C ASP A 132 -19.53 -5.38 -3.68
N PHE A 133 -19.35 -6.69 -3.43
CA PHE A 133 -20.29 -7.75 -3.82
C PHE A 133 -21.04 -8.36 -2.64
N ASP A 134 -22.32 -8.67 -2.87
CA ASP A 134 -23.23 -9.22 -1.87
C ASP A 134 -23.73 -10.62 -2.26
N LEU A 135 -23.31 -11.63 -1.49
CA LEU A 135 -23.71 -13.05 -1.66
C LEU A 135 -24.96 -13.43 -0.83
N THR A 136 -25.64 -12.47 -0.19
CA THR A 136 -26.80 -12.77 0.66
C THR A 136 -28.08 -13.05 -0.11
N PHE A 137 -28.16 -12.64 -1.39
CA PHE A 137 -29.39 -12.72 -2.17
C PHE A 137 -29.28 -13.35 -3.57
N THR A 138 -28.13 -13.26 -4.24
CA THR A 138 -27.88 -13.93 -5.54
C THR A 138 -26.43 -14.38 -5.67
N GLY A 139 -26.19 -15.30 -6.59
CA GLY A 139 -24.87 -15.82 -6.90
C GLY A 139 -24.26 -16.71 -5.82
N PHE A 140 -23.08 -17.25 -6.13
CA PHE A 140 -22.34 -18.15 -5.26
C PHE A 140 -20.84 -17.90 -5.34
N LEU A 141 -20.16 -18.12 -4.22
CA LEU A 141 -18.70 -18.33 -4.20
C LEU A 141 -18.45 -19.83 -4.20
N GLU A 142 -17.86 -20.33 -5.28
CA GLU A 142 -17.71 -21.76 -5.56
C GLU A 142 -16.24 -22.15 -5.78
N THR A 143 -15.95 -23.44 -5.61
CA THR A 143 -14.63 -24.00 -5.85
C THR A 143 -14.68 -25.28 -6.68
N GLU A 144 -13.56 -25.61 -7.34
CA GLU A 144 -13.39 -26.89 -8.04
C GLU A 144 -11.92 -27.31 -8.08
N ILE A 145 -11.69 -28.63 -8.11
CA ILE A 145 -10.36 -29.21 -8.30
C ILE A 145 -10.41 -30.09 -9.55
N VAL A 146 -9.63 -29.72 -10.56
CA VAL A 146 -9.53 -30.48 -11.81
C VAL A 146 -8.14 -31.06 -11.97
N GLY A 147 -8.05 -32.27 -12.54
CA GLY A 147 -6.80 -32.96 -12.78
C GLY A 147 -6.38 -33.87 -11.62
N GLU A 148 -5.13 -34.34 -11.68
CA GLU A 148 -4.55 -35.30 -10.73
C GLU A 148 -3.12 -34.87 -10.39
N GLU A 149 -2.62 -35.21 -9.21
CA GLU A 149 -1.26 -34.86 -8.79
C GLU A 149 -0.22 -35.36 -9.84
N PRO A 150 0.81 -34.56 -10.19
CA PRO A 150 1.14 -33.21 -9.70
C PRO A 150 0.65 -32.08 -10.63
N ASN A 151 -0.46 -32.27 -11.36
CA ASN A 151 -0.97 -31.32 -12.36
C ASN A 151 -2.43 -30.96 -12.07
N ARG A 152 -2.77 -30.65 -10.82
CA ARG A 152 -4.10 -30.16 -10.43
C ARG A 152 -4.25 -28.68 -10.72
N ILE A 153 -5.49 -28.26 -10.91
CA ILE A 153 -5.92 -26.87 -11.00
C ILE A 153 -6.93 -26.66 -9.88
N PHE A 154 -6.74 -25.62 -9.07
CA PHE A 154 -7.71 -25.19 -8.08
C PHE A 154 -8.42 -23.93 -8.59
N VAL A 155 -9.75 -23.98 -8.65
CA VAL A 155 -10.60 -22.89 -9.13
C VAL A 155 -11.35 -22.27 -7.97
N VAL A 156 -11.39 -20.95 -7.95
CA VAL A 156 -12.28 -20.15 -7.09
C VAL A 156 -13.10 -19.23 -8.01
N GLU A 157 -14.41 -19.36 -7.95
CA GLU A 157 -15.34 -18.68 -8.86
C GLU A 157 -16.40 -17.90 -8.09
N TRP A 158 -16.65 -16.69 -8.56
CA TRP A 158 -17.81 -15.89 -8.18
C TRP A 158 -18.80 -16.01 -9.33
N ASP A 159 -19.80 -16.86 -9.16
CA ASP A 159 -20.83 -17.12 -10.16
C ASP A 159 -22.07 -16.26 -9.92
N SER A 160 -22.45 -15.47 -10.92
CA SER A 160 -23.70 -14.72 -10.96
C SER A 160 -23.90 -13.80 -9.75
N VAL A 161 -22.81 -13.17 -9.30
CA VAL A 161 -22.79 -12.27 -8.14
C VAL A 161 -23.18 -10.86 -8.54
N SER A 162 -23.84 -10.12 -7.65
CA SER A 162 -24.22 -8.72 -7.87
C SER A 162 -23.59 -7.80 -6.85
N LEU A 163 -23.45 -6.52 -7.19
CA LEU A 163 -22.98 -5.51 -6.25
C LEU A 163 -23.92 -5.35 -5.05
N TYR A 164 -23.39 -4.86 -3.93
CA TYR A 164 -24.19 -4.42 -2.79
C TYR A 164 -25.27 -3.42 -3.22
N GLU A 165 -26.51 -3.64 -2.76
CA GLU A 165 -27.71 -2.90 -3.20
C GLU A 165 -28.01 -2.96 -4.73
N GLY A 166 -27.41 -3.91 -5.45
CA GLY A 166 -27.62 -4.16 -6.89
C GLY A 166 -28.93 -4.87 -7.23
N ASP A 167 -29.14 -5.11 -8.53
CA ASP A 167 -30.27 -5.90 -9.06
C ASP A 167 -29.85 -7.36 -9.24
N ALA A 168 -30.73 -8.31 -8.94
CA ALA A 168 -30.48 -9.74 -9.12
C ALA A 168 -30.41 -10.15 -10.62
N GLU A 169 -30.86 -9.28 -11.53
CA GLU A 169 -30.66 -9.45 -12.98
C GLU A 169 -29.35 -8.80 -13.48
N ASP A 170 -28.67 -8.00 -12.65
CA ASP A 170 -27.40 -7.32 -12.97
C ASP A 170 -26.24 -8.02 -12.23
N VAL A 171 -25.71 -9.06 -12.87
CA VAL A 171 -24.73 -9.98 -12.27
C VAL A 171 -23.46 -10.11 -13.10
N VAL A 172 -22.41 -10.60 -12.46
CA VAL A 172 -21.10 -10.87 -13.04
C VAL A 172 -20.62 -12.27 -12.66
N THR A 173 -19.98 -12.97 -13.60
CA THR A 173 -19.33 -14.27 -13.38
C THR A 173 -17.86 -14.20 -13.78
N PHE A 174 -16.97 -14.46 -12.81
CA PHE A 174 -15.53 -14.47 -13.00
C PHE A 174 -14.84 -15.47 -12.05
N SER A 175 -13.66 -15.94 -12.43
CA SER A 175 -12.91 -16.89 -11.62
C SER A 175 -11.39 -16.70 -11.68
N VAL A 176 -10.72 -17.28 -10.69
CA VAL A 176 -9.27 -17.46 -10.65
C VAL A 176 -8.93 -18.94 -10.64
N GLN A 177 -7.97 -19.34 -11.46
CA GLN A 177 -7.42 -20.70 -11.47
C GLN A 177 -5.94 -20.67 -11.06
N LEU A 178 -5.59 -21.50 -10.08
CA LEU A 178 -4.24 -21.71 -9.57
C LEU A 178 -3.72 -23.07 -10.05
N PHE A 179 -2.51 -23.10 -10.61
CA PHE A 179 -1.96 -24.31 -11.26
C PHE A 179 -0.87 -24.96 -10.41
N GLU A 180 -1.05 -26.24 -10.07
CA GLU A 180 -0.06 -27.04 -9.34
C GLU A 180 1.26 -27.13 -10.10
N GLY A 181 2.38 -27.03 -9.37
CA GLY A 181 3.73 -27.20 -9.90
C GLY A 181 4.28 -26.02 -10.71
N SER A 182 3.44 -25.38 -11.54
CA SER A 182 3.81 -24.17 -12.28
C SER A 182 3.62 -22.88 -11.48
N ASN A 183 2.71 -22.90 -10.50
CA ASN A 183 2.28 -21.72 -9.74
C ASN A 183 1.73 -20.57 -10.62
N ASN A 184 1.29 -20.91 -11.84
CA ASN A 184 0.64 -19.94 -12.72
C ASN A 184 -0.73 -19.54 -12.15
N ILE A 185 -1.16 -18.34 -12.51
CA ILE A 185 -2.46 -17.78 -12.18
C ILE A 185 -3.19 -17.46 -13.48
N LEU A 186 -4.48 -17.73 -13.54
CA LEU A 186 -5.34 -17.36 -14.66
C LEU A 186 -6.59 -16.67 -14.14
N PHE A 187 -6.90 -15.49 -14.65
CA PHE A 187 -8.22 -14.86 -14.48
C PHE A 187 -9.09 -15.19 -15.67
N MET A 188 -10.36 -15.45 -15.38
CA MET A 188 -11.38 -15.83 -16.35
C MET A 188 -12.60 -14.94 -16.15
N TYR A 189 -13.11 -14.39 -17.25
CA TYR A 189 -14.30 -13.55 -17.25
C TYR A 189 -15.35 -14.24 -18.10
N GLU A 190 -16.36 -14.87 -17.50
CA GLU A 190 -17.40 -15.55 -18.27
C GLU A 190 -18.46 -14.55 -18.74
N ASP A 191 -19.00 -13.77 -17.80
CA ASP A 191 -19.97 -12.70 -18.04
C ASP A 191 -19.58 -11.49 -17.19
N VAL A 192 -19.16 -10.41 -17.86
CA VAL A 192 -18.80 -9.14 -17.23
C VAL A 192 -19.51 -7.95 -17.85
N GLY A 193 -20.44 -8.18 -18.79
CA GLY A 193 -20.97 -7.14 -19.66
C GLY A 193 -21.98 -6.21 -19.00
N MET A 194 -22.55 -6.55 -17.84
CA MET A 194 -23.72 -5.86 -17.28
C MET A 194 -23.41 -4.97 -16.07
N VAL A 195 -22.80 -5.53 -15.01
CA VAL A 195 -22.64 -4.87 -13.70
C VAL A 195 -21.97 -3.49 -13.82
N ASN A 196 -22.71 -2.43 -13.44
CA ASN A 196 -22.24 -1.04 -13.40
C ASN A 196 -21.62 -0.53 -14.74
N ASP A 197 -22.38 -0.65 -15.83
CA ASP A 197 -21.92 -0.42 -17.21
C ASP A 197 -20.79 -1.38 -17.65
N GLY A 198 -20.65 -2.49 -16.93
CA GLY A 198 -19.85 -3.68 -17.24
C GLY A 198 -18.34 -3.50 -17.27
N ASN A 199 -17.68 -4.60 -17.65
CA ASN A 199 -16.31 -4.69 -18.14
C ASN A 199 -15.23 -4.30 -17.12
N GLY A 200 -15.51 -4.37 -15.81
CA GLY A 200 -14.57 -3.97 -14.76
C GLY A 200 -14.54 -2.47 -14.47
N ARG A 201 -15.61 -1.73 -14.82
CA ARG A 201 -15.63 -0.26 -14.71
C ARG A 201 -15.51 0.29 -13.29
N SER A 202 -15.95 -0.43 -12.27
CA SER A 202 -15.72 -0.08 -10.85
C SER A 202 -14.63 -0.91 -10.20
N ALA A 203 -14.24 -2.04 -10.78
CA ALA A 203 -13.39 -3.00 -10.10
C ALA A 203 -11.89 -2.68 -10.16
N THR A 204 -11.15 -3.32 -9.25
CA THR A 204 -9.71 -3.49 -9.35
C THR A 204 -9.38 -4.90 -9.83
N ILE A 205 -8.58 -5.00 -10.89
CA ILE A 205 -8.10 -6.26 -11.44
C ILE A 205 -6.59 -6.29 -11.35
N GLY A 206 -6.05 -7.27 -10.64
CA GLY A 206 -4.61 -7.41 -10.47
C GLY A 206 -4.21 -8.31 -9.31
N MET A 207 -2.97 -8.15 -8.90
CA MET A 207 -2.37 -8.94 -7.82
C MET A 207 -1.33 -8.10 -7.07
N GLN A 208 -1.06 -8.45 -5.82
CA GLN A 208 -0.07 -7.77 -5.00
C GLN A 208 0.63 -8.71 -4.02
N SER A 209 1.80 -8.27 -3.57
CA SER A 209 2.37 -8.65 -2.29
C SER A 209 2.60 -7.40 -1.45
N GLU A 210 1.80 -7.24 -0.39
CA GLU A 210 1.95 -6.15 0.57
C GLU A 210 3.29 -6.24 1.30
N ALA A 211 3.72 -7.46 1.65
CA ALA A 211 5.00 -7.76 2.28
C ALA A 211 6.20 -7.23 1.49
N GLN A 212 6.11 -7.31 0.17
CA GLN A 212 7.19 -6.93 -0.73
C GLN A 212 7.02 -5.53 -1.33
N GLY A 213 5.94 -4.83 -0.97
CA GLY A 213 5.65 -3.49 -1.47
C GLY A 213 5.47 -3.43 -2.99
N THR A 214 4.98 -4.51 -3.61
CA THR A 214 4.84 -4.62 -5.07
C THR A 214 3.45 -5.06 -5.46
N ALA A 215 2.96 -4.51 -6.57
CA ALA A 215 1.70 -4.88 -7.15
C ALA A 215 1.79 -4.89 -8.69
N LEU A 216 0.92 -5.70 -9.29
CA LEU A 216 0.71 -5.80 -10.71
C LEU A 216 -0.77 -5.46 -10.99
N GLN A 217 -1.04 -4.21 -11.33
CA GLN A 217 -2.38 -3.74 -11.70
C GLN A 217 -2.64 -3.95 -13.19
N TYR A 218 -3.65 -4.74 -13.54
CA TYR A 218 -4.16 -4.81 -14.91
C TYR A 218 -5.12 -3.65 -15.20
N SER A 219 -6.08 -3.42 -14.32
CA SER A 219 -7.01 -2.30 -14.42
C SER A 219 -7.51 -1.86 -13.05
N CYS A 220 -8.01 -0.63 -13.00
CA CYS A 220 -8.69 -0.09 -11.84
C CYS A 220 -9.72 0.94 -12.30
N ASN A 221 -10.98 0.78 -11.88
CA ASN A 221 -12.07 1.70 -12.18
C ASN A 221 -12.20 2.00 -13.69
N GLN A 222 -12.02 0.98 -14.53
CA GLN A 222 -11.96 1.11 -15.99
C GLN A 222 -12.49 -0.13 -16.72
N ALA A 223 -13.37 0.11 -17.71
CA ALA A 223 -13.88 -0.90 -18.62
C ALA A 223 -12.74 -1.47 -19.51
N SER A 224 -12.19 -2.61 -19.10
CA SER A 224 -10.91 -3.17 -19.57
C SER A 224 -10.93 -4.67 -19.85
N VAL A 225 -11.99 -5.36 -19.43
CA VAL A 225 -12.26 -6.77 -19.73
C VAL A 225 -13.56 -6.90 -20.52
N SER A 226 -13.78 -8.05 -21.13
CA SER A 226 -15.00 -8.40 -21.86
C SER A 226 -15.30 -9.88 -21.65
N ASP A 227 -16.54 -10.28 -21.93
CA ASP A 227 -16.94 -11.68 -21.82
C ASP A 227 -15.97 -12.60 -22.57
N HIS A 228 -15.63 -13.71 -21.93
CA HIS A 228 -14.68 -14.72 -22.36
C HIS A 228 -13.21 -14.27 -22.42
N ASP A 229 -12.87 -13.06 -21.94
CA ASP A 229 -11.48 -12.65 -21.78
C ASP A 229 -10.78 -13.56 -20.75
N ARG A 230 -9.46 -13.72 -20.96
CA ARG A 230 -8.60 -14.53 -20.12
C ARG A 230 -7.29 -13.83 -19.88
N LEU A 231 -6.86 -13.80 -18.64
CA LEU A 231 -5.63 -13.15 -18.22
C LEU A 231 -4.67 -14.17 -17.61
N HIS A 232 -3.61 -14.52 -18.34
CA HIS A 232 -2.60 -15.45 -17.84
C HIS A 232 -1.44 -14.69 -17.21
N ILE A 233 -1.17 -15.02 -15.95
CA ILE A 233 -0.08 -14.47 -15.15
C ILE A 233 0.88 -15.62 -14.81
N PRO A 234 1.95 -15.81 -15.60
CA PRO A 234 2.92 -16.86 -15.33
C PRO A 234 3.72 -16.58 -14.06
N HIS A 235 4.02 -17.63 -13.30
CA HIS A 235 5.01 -17.51 -12.23
C HIS A 235 6.37 -17.14 -12.84
N PRO A 236 7.12 -16.17 -12.29
CA PRO A 236 8.35 -15.69 -12.90
C PRO A 236 9.44 -16.77 -12.94
N GLU A 237 10.08 -16.97 -14.09
CA GLU A 237 11.27 -17.84 -14.19
C GLU A 237 12.50 -17.22 -13.52
N ASN A 238 12.60 -15.88 -13.53
CA ASN A 238 13.71 -15.11 -12.97
C ASN A 238 13.20 -14.13 -11.91
N ALA A 239 12.64 -14.66 -10.82
CA ALA A 239 12.12 -13.83 -9.73
C ALA A 239 13.24 -13.03 -9.03
N ASN A 240 12.94 -11.78 -8.70
CA ASN A 240 13.77 -10.95 -7.82
C ASN A 240 13.52 -11.33 -6.36
N ALA A 241 14.09 -12.46 -5.93
CA ALA A 241 13.97 -12.97 -4.56
C ALA A 241 14.65 -12.08 -3.49
N ASP A 242 15.40 -11.07 -3.93
CA ASP A 242 16.04 -10.08 -3.06
C ASP A 242 15.22 -8.78 -2.94
N LEU A 243 14.03 -8.72 -3.54
CA LEU A 243 13.09 -7.62 -3.34
C LEU A 243 12.80 -7.48 -1.83
N GLY A 244 13.12 -6.30 -1.28
CA GLY A 244 13.11 -6.05 0.17
C GLY A 244 14.45 -6.26 0.91
N ARG A 245 15.61 -6.35 0.22
CA ARG A 245 16.94 -6.63 0.82
C ARG A 245 18.09 -5.59 0.65
N GLU A 246 17.91 -4.38 0.09
CA GLU A 246 19.04 -3.43 -0.14
C GLU A 246 18.96 -2.05 0.58
N ASN A 247 20.09 -1.64 1.22
CA ASN A 247 20.30 -0.42 2.04
C ASN A 247 21.13 0.66 1.30
N VAL A 248 20.74 1.96 1.35
CA VAL A 248 21.56 3.10 0.85
C VAL A 248 21.72 4.24 1.89
N LEU A 249 22.96 4.75 2.01
CA LEU A 249 23.42 5.85 2.89
C LEU A 249 22.89 7.24 2.44
N TYR A 250 22.32 8.05 3.35
CA TYR A 250 21.79 9.39 3.06
C TYR A 250 22.65 10.55 3.63
N ARG A 251 22.77 11.64 2.85
CA ARG A 251 23.20 12.99 3.26
C ARG A 251 21.99 13.93 3.16
N PRO A 252 21.77 14.88 4.09
CA PRO A 252 20.64 15.80 4.00
C PRO A 252 20.81 16.74 2.81
N GLN A 253 19.92 16.62 1.82
CA GLN A 253 19.68 17.68 0.83
C GLN A 253 18.34 18.34 1.14
N GLU A 254 18.29 19.67 1.08
CA GLU A 254 17.03 20.39 0.89
C GLU A 254 16.49 20.01 -0.49
N MET A 255 15.44 19.18 -0.52
CA MET A 255 14.83 18.70 -1.75
C MET A 255 13.53 19.45 -1.98
N THR A 256 13.54 20.40 -2.90
CA THR A 256 12.29 20.80 -3.57
C THR A 256 12.07 19.82 -4.72
N ASN A 257 10.93 19.11 -4.69
CA ASN A 257 10.48 18.15 -5.70
C ASN A 257 11.25 16.80 -5.78
N MET A 258 11.39 16.10 -4.66
CA MET A 258 11.50 14.63 -4.68
C MET A 258 10.28 14.03 -3.97
N ASN A 259 9.54 13.19 -4.69
CA ASN A 259 8.52 12.32 -4.10
C ASN A 259 9.26 11.26 -3.29
N ALA A 260 9.04 11.21 -1.98
CA ALA A 260 9.35 10.00 -1.22
C ALA A 260 8.73 8.78 -1.96
N LYS A 261 9.31 7.59 -1.80
CA LYS A 261 8.76 6.35 -2.38
C LYS A 261 8.60 5.32 -1.27
N GLY A 262 7.59 4.45 -1.40
CA GLY A 262 7.23 3.46 -0.39
C GLY A 262 6.59 4.10 0.85
N ASP A 263 6.68 3.43 2.00
CA ASP A 263 5.91 3.75 3.22
C ASP A 263 5.97 5.21 3.70
N ILE A 264 7.09 5.89 3.46
CA ILE A 264 7.27 7.30 3.85
C ILE A 264 6.50 8.24 2.92
N ALA A 265 6.39 7.88 1.63
CA ALA A 265 5.58 8.61 0.66
C ALA A 265 4.10 8.50 0.99
N ASP A 266 3.67 7.30 1.33
CA ASP A 266 2.28 7.01 1.65
C ASP A 266 1.91 7.70 2.96
N LEU A 267 2.82 7.70 3.94
CA LEU A 267 2.68 8.47 5.17
C LEU A 267 2.53 9.97 4.91
N ILE A 268 3.42 10.56 4.11
CA ILE A 268 3.34 11.98 3.78
C ILE A 268 2.02 12.28 3.07
N THR A 269 1.67 11.48 2.08
CA THR A 269 0.42 11.63 1.31
C THR A 269 -0.81 11.54 2.20
N MET A 270 -0.86 10.57 3.12
CA MET A 270 -1.98 10.40 4.04
C MET A 270 -2.07 11.52 5.07
N LEU A 271 -0.93 11.98 5.62
CA LEU A 271 -0.91 13.12 6.54
C LEU A 271 -1.33 14.41 5.85
N GLU A 272 -0.94 14.61 4.59
CA GLU A 272 -1.35 15.78 3.80
C GLU A 272 -2.84 15.77 3.46
N ARG A 273 -3.40 14.59 3.14
CA ARG A 273 -4.82 14.45 2.77
C ARG A 273 -5.75 14.41 3.97
N HIS A 274 -5.36 13.75 5.05
CA HIS A 274 -6.25 13.40 6.16
C HIS A 274 -5.80 13.95 7.52
N GLY A 275 -4.61 14.55 7.61
CA GLY A 275 -4.09 15.18 8.81
C GLY A 275 -3.67 14.20 9.90
N PRO A 276 -3.28 14.71 11.09
CA PRO A 276 -2.86 13.90 12.24
C PRO A 276 -3.80 12.77 12.72
N PRO A 277 -5.15 12.85 12.58
CA PRO A 277 -6.04 11.80 13.08
C PRO A 277 -5.88 10.43 12.42
N ILE A 278 -5.23 10.34 11.25
CA ILE A 278 -5.09 9.08 10.51
C ILE A 278 -4.10 8.10 11.16
N MET A 279 -3.32 8.53 12.16
CA MET A 279 -2.21 7.75 12.74
C MET A 279 -2.63 6.42 13.36
N GLU A 280 -3.81 6.31 13.99
CA GLU A 280 -4.31 5.03 14.52
C GLU A 280 -4.68 4.03 13.42
N ALA A 281 -5.28 4.51 12.32
CA ALA A 281 -5.58 3.67 11.16
C ALA A 281 -4.29 3.22 10.48
N MET A 282 -3.31 4.12 10.38
CA MET A 282 -1.98 3.82 9.84
C MET A 282 -1.20 2.84 10.71
N GLN A 283 -1.31 2.92 12.04
CA GLN A 283 -0.68 1.96 12.93
C GLN A 283 -1.17 0.54 12.62
N ARG A 284 -2.47 0.35 12.36
CA ARG A 284 -3.02 -0.96 11.96
C ARG A 284 -2.44 -1.44 10.64
N GLN A 285 -2.35 -0.54 9.65
CA GLN A 285 -1.69 -0.81 8.37
C GLN A 285 -0.21 -1.20 8.54
N TRP A 286 0.53 -0.52 9.39
CA TRP A 286 1.94 -0.82 9.64
C TRP A 286 2.17 -2.08 10.47
N LEU A 287 1.25 -2.42 11.37
CA LEU A 287 1.26 -3.70 12.10
C LEU A 287 1.07 -4.90 11.18
N ASN A 288 0.54 -4.70 9.98
CA ASN A 288 0.34 -5.73 8.97
C ASN A 288 1.43 -5.76 7.89
N GLN A 289 2.43 -4.86 7.96
CA GLN A 289 3.62 -4.95 7.10
C GLN A 289 4.39 -6.23 7.39
N GLN A 290 5.11 -6.75 6.39
CA GLN A 290 6.00 -7.89 6.58
C GLN A 290 7.45 -7.51 6.24
N PRO A 291 8.41 -7.70 7.17
CA PRO A 291 8.17 -8.13 8.54
C PRO A 291 7.45 -7.04 9.34
N GLN A 292 6.62 -7.46 10.29
CA GLN A 292 5.87 -6.52 11.14
C GLN A 292 6.81 -5.52 11.80
N ARG A 293 6.44 -4.23 11.76
CA ARG A 293 7.16 -3.18 12.48
C ARG A 293 6.22 -2.56 13.50
N MET A 294 6.77 -2.24 14.67
CA MET A 294 6.03 -1.44 15.63
C MET A 294 6.29 0.03 15.33
N SER A 295 5.29 0.89 15.46
CA SER A 295 5.45 2.33 15.35
C SER A 295 5.20 3.00 16.69
N GLU A 296 5.98 4.04 16.96
CA GLU A 296 5.77 4.98 18.05
C GLU A 296 5.95 6.39 17.50
N TRP A 297 5.11 7.33 17.91
CA TRP A 297 5.17 8.69 17.37
C TRP A 297 4.85 9.74 18.41
N ILE A 298 5.39 10.93 18.19
CA ILE A 298 5.16 12.11 19.02
C ILE A 298 4.99 13.31 18.09
N TRP A 299 4.02 14.17 18.40
CA TRP A 299 3.88 15.48 17.79
C TRP A 299 4.66 16.51 18.61
N LEU A 300 5.50 17.29 17.93
CA LEU A 300 6.17 18.45 18.48
C LEU A 300 5.51 19.71 17.93
N GLU A 301 5.39 20.75 18.74
CA GLU A 301 4.93 22.06 18.27
C GLU A 301 6.11 23.04 18.36
N ASP A 302 6.43 23.75 17.28
CA ASP A 302 7.45 24.80 17.30
C ASP A 302 6.91 26.12 17.86
N ASP A 303 7.79 27.09 18.12
CA ASP A 303 7.44 28.42 18.61
C ASP A 303 6.44 29.20 17.72
N ASN A 304 6.27 28.77 16.46
CA ASN A 304 5.35 29.36 15.51
C ASN A 304 3.99 28.62 15.46
N GLY A 305 3.78 27.63 16.32
CA GLY A 305 2.57 26.81 16.37
C GLY A 305 2.48 25.77 15.26
N ARG A 306 3.60 25.41 14.62
CA ARG A 306 3.64 24.37 13.58
C ARG A 306 3.87 23.01 14.22
N SER A 307 3.07 22.03 13.83
CA SER A 307 3.18 20.66 14.35
C SER A 307 4.10 19.80 13.48
N HIS A 308 5.15 19.26 14.09
CA HIS A 308 6.10 18.33 13.50
C HIS A 308 5.81 16.92 14.00
N LEU A 309 6.02 15.90 13.18
CA LEU A 309 5.86 14.51 13.56
C LEU A 309 7.23 13.84 13.66
N ILE A 310 7.54 13.31 14.85
CA ILE A 310 8.61 12.33 15.01
C ILE A 310 7.97 10.95 15.01
N LEU A 311 8.48 10.07 14.15
CA LEU A 311 8.05 8.69 14.03
C LEU A 311 9.24 7.75 14.18
N LEU A 312 9.13 6.80 15.10
CA LEU A 312 10.05 5.70 15.27
C LEU A 312 9.38 4.41 14.78
N TRP A 313 9.86 3.89 13.65
CA TRP A 313 9.61 2.49 13.29
C TRP A 313 10.62 1.61 13.99
N ARG A 314 10.13 0.56 14.64
CA ARG A 314 10.92 -0.43 15.35
C ARG A 314 10.77 -1.76 14.62
N GLY A 315 11.89 -2.34 14.22
CA GLY A 315 11.91 -3.71 13.75
C GLY A 315 11.49 -4.70 14.85
N THR A 316 11.00 -5.87 14.46
CA THR A 316 10.77 -6.98 15.41
C THR A 316 12.08 -7.46 16.03
N GLN A 317 11.97 -8.36 17.02
CA GLN A 317 13.14 -9.02 17.60
C GLN A 317 13.97 -9.77 16.54
N GLU A 318 13.34 -10.26 15.48
CA GLU A 318 13.97 -11.01 14.38
C GLU A 318 14.55 -10.09 13.30
N ARG A 319 13.97 -8.90 13.13
CA ARG A 319 14.38 -7.89 12.15
C ARG A 319 14.68 -6.53 12.76
N PRO A 320 15.52 -6.45 13.82
CA PRO A 320 15.86 -5.17 14.45
C PRO A 320 16.72 -4.29 13.53
N ASP A 321 17.17 -4.81 12.39
CA ASP A 321 17.79 -4.06 11.31
C ASP A 321 16.86 -3.01 10.69
N LEU A 322 15.54 -3.17 10.84
CA LEU A 322 14.53 -2.31 10.22
C LEU A 322 14.10 -1.10 11.06
N SER A 323 14.77 -0.87 12.19
CA SER A 323 14.48 0.29 13.03
C SER A 323 14.91 1.59 12.33
N GLN A 324 14.00 2.56 12.24
CA GLN A 324 14.18 3.82 11.53
C GLN A 324 13.51 4.98 12.29
N LEU A 325 14.22 6.12 12.38
CA LEU A 325 13.70 7.38 12.91
C LEU A 325 13.42 8.34 11.76
N ILE A 326 12.25 9.00 11.80
CA ILE A 326 11.79 9.95 10.80
C ILE A 326 11.33 11.25 11.48
N LEU A 327 11.64 12.39 10.87
CA LEU A 327 11.01 13.69 11.17
C LEU A 327 10.27 14.19 9.93
N LEU A 328 8.99 14.50 10.10
CA LEU A 328 8.20 15.24 9.14
C LEU A 328 7.85 16.62 9.72
N SER A 329 7.97 17.66 8.90
CA SER A 329 7.69 19.05 9.30
C SER A 329 6.77 19.72 8.31
N PRO A 330 5.94 20.69 8.73
CA PRO A 330 5.10 21.43 7.80
C PRO A 330 5.93 22.20 6.79
N ASP A 331 5.57 22.09 5.52
CA ASP A 331 6.15 22.88 4.45
C ASP A 331 5.47 24.26 4.33
N ASN A 332 5.91 25.08 3.37
CA ASN A 332 5.36 26.42 3.17
C ASN A 332 3.91 26.43 2.63
N SER A 333 3.39 25.28 2.20
CA SER A 333 2.03 25.10 1.69
C SER A 333 1.07 24.56 2.76
N GLY A 334 1.59 24.18 3.93
CA GLY A 334 0.83 23.53 5.01
C GLY A 334 0.76 22.01 4.88
N GLY A 335 1.44 21.41 3.88
CA GLY A 335 1.65 19.97 3.75
C GLY A 335 2.79 19.48 4.64
N MET A 336 3.09 18.19 4.64
CA MET A 336 4.11 17.59 5.51
C MET A 336 5.31 17.12 4.67
N ALA A 337 6.50 17.62 4.95
CA ALA A 337 7.72 17.26 4.23
C ALA A 337 8.69 16.44 5.11
N LEU A 338 9.33 15.44 4.51
CA LEU A 338 10.42 14.67 5.14
C LEU A 338 11.64 15.56 5.37
N GLN A 339 11.97 15.82 6.64
CA GLN A 339 13.15 16.59 7.02
C GLN A 339 14.31 15.71 7.46
N PHE A 340 14.01 14.55 8.05
CA PHE A 340 15.03 13.64 8.57
C PHE A 340 14.61 12.20 8.41
N SER A 341 15.58 11.34 8.08
CA SER A 341 15.43 9.90 8.07
C SER A 341 16.74 9.25 8.47
N HIS A 342 16.68 8.32 9.41
CA HIS A 342 17.86 7.59 9.89
C HIS A 342 17.55 6.13 10.17
N HIS A 343 18.25 5.24 9.49
CA HIS A 343 18.29 3.82 9.84
C HIS A 343 19.41 3.59 10.84
N PHE A 344 19.10 2.87 11.92
CA PHE A 344 20.09 2.59 12.98
C PHE A 344 20.98 1.40 12.64
N ALA A 345 20.49 0.51 11.80
CA ALA A 345 21.28 -0.60 11.27
C ALA A 345 22.33 -0.09 10.27
N SER A 346 23.53 -0.63 10.38
CA SER A 346 24.65 -0.35 9.48
C SER A 346 25.52 -1.59 9.32
N ARG A 347 26.44 -1.60 8.36
CA ARG A 347 27.39 -2.73 8.22
C ARG A 347 28.20 -3.02 9.48
N ALA A 348 28.46 -2.01 10.32
CA ALA A 348 29.20 -2.17 11.57
C ALA A 348 28.30 -2.56 12.75
N HIS A 349 27.01 -2.25 12.68
CA HIS A 349 26.00 -2.54 13.71
C HIS A 349 24.74 -2.99 12.98
N PRO A 350 24.68 -4.25 12.51
CA PRO A 350 23.64 -4.72 11.59
C PRO A 350 22.25 -4.79 12.23
N PHE A 351 22.17 -4.71 13.55
CA PHE A 351 20.95 -4.86 14.32
C PHE A 351 20.91 -3.77 15.39
N ALA A 352 19.80 -3.05 15.50
CA ALA A 352 19.62 -2.00 16.51
C ALA A 352 18.19 -2.04 17.07
N GLN A 353 18.06 -2.34 18.36
CA GLN A 353 16.77 -2.40 19.04
C GLN A 353 16.46 -1.06 19.68
N ILE A 354 16.00 -0.12 18.87
CA ILE A 354 15.79 1.26 19.32
C ILE A 354 14.48 1.40 20.08
N GLU A 355 14.56 2.13 21.19
CA GLU A 355 13.45 2.48 22.06
C GLU A 355 13.43 3.99 22.28
N LEU A 356 12.24 4.57 22.23
CA LEU A 356 11.98 5.91 22.73
C LEU A 356 11.91 5.84 24.25
N ILE A 357 12.76 6.63 24.90
CA ILE A 357 12.92 6.57 26.36
C ILE A 357 12.23 7.76 27.02
N ASP A 358 12.48 8.96 26.50
CA ASP A 358 11.99 10.19 27.09
C ASP A 358 12.04 11.33 26.05
N ALA A 359 11.32 12.42 26.31
CA ALA A 359 11.32 13.58 25.45
C ALA A 359 11.18 14.88 26.26
N ALA A 360 12.10 15.82 26.04
CA ALA A 360 12.10 17.14 26.67
C ALA A 360 13.09 18.07 25.95
N ASP A 361 12.93 19.38 26.10
CA ASP A 361 13.90 20.36 25.61
C ASP A 361 15.20 20.30 26.44
N VAL A 362 16.23 19.64 25.89
CA VAL A 362 17.55 19.45 26.51
C VAL A 362 18.54 20.49 25.97
N THR A 363 18.37 20.92 24.72
CA THR A 363 19.24 21.92 24.07
C THR A 363 18.89 23.35 24.44
N ALA A 364 17.78 23.57 25.16
CA ALA A 364 17.25 24.84 25.62
C ALA A 364 16.93 25.81 24.48
N ASP A 365 16.42 25.26 23.38
CA ASP A 365 16.05 26.02 22.17
C ASP A 365 14.54 26.15 21.98
N GLY A 366 13.75 25.69 22.95
CA GLY A 366 12.29 25.71 22.90
C GLY A 366 11.68 24.51 22.16
N LEU A 367 12.50 23.64 21.55
CA LEU A 367 12.05 22.45 20.86
C LEU A 367 12.30 21.20 21.71
N VAL A 368 11.39 20.25 21.59
CA VAL A 368 11.51 18.98 22.31
C VAL A 368 12.56 18.11 21.64
N ASP A 369 13.53 17.65 22.43
CA ASP A 369 14.50 16.65 22.02
C ASP A 369 14.04 15.25 22.45
N VAL A 370 14.39 14.23 21.66
CA VAL A 370 13.97 12.84 21.91
C VAL A 370 15.17 11.97 22.30
N LEU A 371 15.10 11.38 23.49
CA LEU A 371 16.08 10.43 23.99
C LEU A 371 15.74 9.02 23.52
N LEU A 372 16.70 8.42 22.83
CA LEU A 372 16.61 7.08 22.27
C LEU A 372 17.68 6.18 22.87
N LYS A 373 17.39 4.90 23.01
CA LYS A 373 18.37 3.90 23.46
C LYS A 373 18.29 2.64 22.62
N ASP A 374 19.46 2.08 22.30
CA ASP A 374 19.57 0.74 21.74
C ASP A 374 19.63 -0.28 22.87
N ALA A 375 18.54 -1.02 23.06
CA ALA A 375 18.41 -2.05 24.08
C ALA A 375 19.43 -3.19 23.92
N SER A 376 19.95 -3.42 22.70
CA SER A 376 20.85 -4.54 22.41
C SER A 376 22.26 -4.34 22.95
N ASN A 377 22.73 -3.08 23.05
CA ASN A 377 24.12 -2.76 23.37
C ASN A 377 24.30 -1.59 24.35
N GLY A 378 23.20 -0.94 24.76
CA GLY A 378 23.22 0.16 25.72
C GLY A 378 23.74 1.49 25.15
N ARG A 379 23.89 1.63 23.83
CA ARG A 379 24.11 2.94 23.21
C ARG A 379 22.86 3.80 23.35
N ALA A 380 23.08 5.09 23.49
CA ALA A 380 22.01 6.06 23.58
C ALA A 380 22.26 7.21 22.62
N TYR A 381 21.17 7.80 22.15
CA TYR A 381 21.16 8.88 21.19
C TYR A 381 20.23 9.97 21.68
N LEU A 382 20.54 11.22 21.37
CA LEU A 382 19.58 12.30 21.47
C LEU A 382 19.31 12.83 20.06
N PHE A 383 18.06 12.75 19.64
CA PHE A 383 17.59 13.40 18.43
C PHE A 383 17.16 14.82 18.77
N THR A 384 17.72 15.80 18.08
CA THR A 384 17.47 17.22 18.29
C THR A 384 17.05 17.86 16.97
N THR A 385 16.29 18.95 17.05
CA THR A 385 15.96 19.82 15.90
C THR A 385 16.61 21.19 16.01
N HIS A 386 17.69 21.26 16.77
CA HIS A 386 18.40 22.49 17.10
C HIS A 386 18.80 23.32 15.88
N ASP A 387 18.56 24.62 15.94
CA ASP A 387 18.79 25.57 14.83
C ASP A 387 18.12 25.17 13.50
N ASN A 388 16.97 24.49 13.56
CA ASN A 388 16.29 23.87 12.40
C ASN A 388 17.12 22.80 11.67
N ALA A 389 18.15 22.23 12.32
CA ALA A 389 19.00 21.20 11.75
C ALA A 389 18.76 19.86 12.48
N PRO A 390 17.89 18.98 11.94
CA PRO A 390 17.61 17.70 12.58
C PRO A 390 18.87 16.84 12.65
N THR A 391 19.29 16.53 13.88
CA THR A 391 20.57 15.87 14.15
C THR A 391 20.38 14.74 15.15
N LEU A 392 20.95 13.58 14.85
CA LEU A 392 21.00 12.46 15.79
C LEU A 392 22.38 12.40 16.45
N HIS A 393 22.47 12.85 17.70
CA HIS A 393 23.70 12.85 18.47
C HIS A 393 23.90 11.50 19.16
N THR A 394 25.07 10.89 18.99
CA THR A 394 25.46 9.73 19.81
C THR A 394 25.93 10.22 21.18
N LEU A 395 25.35 9.69 22.26
CA LEU A 395 25.72 10.08 23.61
C LEU A 395 27.00 9.38 24.08
N PRO A 396 27.79 10.02 24.97
CA PRO A 396 29.03 9.44 25.48
C PRO A 396 28.79 8.14 26.24
N GLN A 397 29.62 7.12 26.03
CA GLN A 397 29.58 5.83 26.71
C GLN A 397 28.30 5.02 26.49
N THR A 398 28.46 3.70 26.54
CA THR A 398 27.34 2.77 26.64
C THR A 398 26.92 2.59 28.09
N CYS A 399 25.61 2.54 28.31
CA CYS A 399 24.98 2.38 29.61
C CYS A 399 23.83 1.38 29.50
N THR A 400 23.87 0.29 30.27
CA THR A 400 22.88 -0.77 30.16
C THR A 400 21.63 -0.52 31.02
N GLY A 401 21.73 0.31 32.05
CA GLY A 401 20.63 0.64 32.96
C GLY A 401 19.63 1.66 32.42
N HIS A 402 18.77 2.17 33.30
CA HIS A 402 17.77 3.19 32.97
C HIS A 402 18.40 4.48 32.44
N ALA A 403 17.67 5.14 31.55
CA ALA A 403 17.96 6.44 30.99
C ALA A 403 16.70 7.32 31.14
N ILE A 404 16.88 8.62 31.37
CA ILE A 404 15.79 9.60 31.53
C ILE A 404 16.32 11.01 31.24
N ILE A 405 15.45 11.94 30.85
CA ILE A 405 15.72 13.37 30.86
C ILE A 405 15.20 13.96 32.17
N GLN A 406 16.05 14.65 32.91
CA GLN A 406 15.67 15.30 34.16
C GLN A 406 16.36 16.66 34.27
N ASP A 407 15.56 17.70 34.48
CA ASP A 407 16.02 19.09 34.65
C ASP A 407 16.95 19.55 33.51
N GLY A 408 16.64 19.18 32.26
CA GLY A 408 17.46 19.50 31.07
C GLY A 408 18.76 18.68 30.96
N ASN A 409 18.92 17.63 31.76
CA ASN A 409 20.08 16.75 31.72
C ASN A 409 19.68 15.32 31.36
N ILE A 410 20.54 14.64 30.60
CA ILE A 410 20.35 13.22 30.29
C ILE A 410 21.05 12.39 31.35
N ILE A 411 20.28 11.61 32.10
CA ILE A 411 20.83 10.78 33.17
C ILE A 411 20.73 9.31 32.82
N ARG A 412 21.88 8.61 32.81
CA ARG A 412 21.99 7.20 32.44
C ARG A 412 22.68 6.40 33.55
N SER A 413 22.26 5.15 33.75
CA SER A 413 22.81 4.26 34.78
C SER A 413 23.44 3.00 34.19
N GLY A 414 24.31 2.34 34.96
CA GLY A 414 25.02 1.14 34.50
C GLY A 414 25.99 1.44 33.34
N CYS A 415 26.68 2.58 33.40
CA CYS A 415 27.64 2.98 32.37
C CYS A 415 28.99 2.30 32.58
N THR A 416 29.73 2.12 31.49
CA THR A 416 31.00 1.38 31.47
C THR A 416 32.08 1.94 32.40
N THR A 417 32.10 3.27 32.65
CA THR A 417 33.12 3.88 33.54
C THR A 417 32.57 4.37 34.87
N THR A 418 31.27 4.65 34.97
CA THR A 418 30.62 5.17 36.19
C THR A 418 29.25 4.53 36.36
N ASN A 419 28.82 4.29 37.60
CA ASN A 419 27.51 3.65 37.84
C ASN A 419 26.32 4.53 37.41
N ARG A 420 26.51 5.85 37.40
CA ARG A 420 25.55 6.86 36.93
C ARG A 420 26.33 7.95 36.19
N LEU A 421 25.82 8.35 35.03
CA LEU A 421 26.40 9.36 34.17
C LEU A 421 25.36 10.42 33.87
N THR A 422 25.71 11.67 34.14
CA THR A 422 24.95 12.84 33.71
C THR A 422 25.61 13.38 32.45
N THR A 423 24.81 13.67 31.42
CA THR A 423 25.27 14.23 30.15
C THR A 423 24.51 15.52 29.87
N THR A 424 25.24 16.57 29.50
CA THR A 424 24.71 17.91 29.26
C THR A 424 25.08 18.41 27.88
N TRP A 425 24.22 19.24 27.31
CA TRP A 425 24.53 20.02 26.11
C TRP A 425 25.52 21.15 26.45
N ASP A 426 26.63 21.26 25.72
CA ASP A 426 27.60 22.35 25.89
C ASP A 426 27.42 23.50 24.87
N GLY A 427 26.34 23.43 24.07
CA GLY A 427 26.10 24.31 22.92
C GLY A 427 26.56 23.72 21.58
N THR A 428 27.32 22.61 21.59
CA THR A 428 27.83 21.97 20.37
C THR A 428 27.73 20.45 20.37
N GLN A 429 27.90 19.82 21.53
CA GLN A 429 27.86 18.38 21.69
C GLN A 429 27.42 17.99 23.11
N PHE A 430 27.06 16.72 23.25
CA PHE A 430 26.69 16.14 24.52
C PHE A 430 27.93 15.67 25.28
N MET A 431 28.22 16.31 26.40
CA MET A 431 29.41 16.06 27.21
C MET A 431 29.05 15.38 28.53
N PRO A 432 29.85 14.40 28.98
CA PRO A 432 29.67 13.85 30.32
C PRO A 432 30.02 14.93 31.35
N GLN A 433 29.15 15.16 32.33
CA GLN A 433 29.56 15.91 33.52
C GLN A 433 30.50 15.03 34.33
N ASN A 434 31.74 15.50 34.49
CA ASN A 434 32.63 14.95 35.48
C ASN A 434 32.07 15.33 36.85
N ASN A 435 31.49 14.37 37.57
CA ASN A 435 31.25 14.51 39.00
C ASN A 435 32.58 14.54 39.76
#